data_AF-A0A9E4NLT6-F1
#
_entry.id   AF-A0A9E4NLT6-F1
#
_cell.length_a   1.000
_cell.length_b   1.000
_cell.length_c   1.000
_cell.angle_alpha   90.00
_cell.angle_beta   90.00
_cell.angle_gamma   90.00
#
_symmetry.space_group_name_H-M   'P 1'
#
loop_
_entity.id
_entity.type
_entity.pdbx_description
1 polymer ?
#
loop_
_entity_poly.entity_id
_entity_poly.type
_entity_poly.pdbx_seq_one_letter_code
_entity_poly.pdbx_strand_id
1 'polypeptide(L)'
;MRNDGMNEIAYDFGDDKDLNEKLSFILNEACHVFRHHADGNWKQIYKPKYANMLAEQISKKPSLIKKLLKLKDPVVSNITHAAIEITKNK
;
A
#
# COMPACT_ATOMS: atom_id res chain seq x y z
N MET A 1 -6.23 -4.91 -11.02
CA MET A 1 -6.51 -6.11 -10.21
C MET A 1 -6.97 -5.60 -8.86
N ARG A 2 -8.09 -6.10 -8.34
CA ARG A 2 -8.64 -5.65 -7.05
C ARG A 2 -8.33 -6.74 -6.03
N ASN A 3 -7.60 -6.38 -4.98
CA ASN A 3 -7.39 -7.26 -3.85
C ASN A 3 -8.72 -7.36 -3.06
N ASP A 4 -9.12 -8.53 -2.60
CA ASP A 4 -10.40 -8.70 -1.87
C ASP A 4 -10.24 -8.52 -0.35
N GLY A 5 -9.01 -8.45 0.16
CA GLY A 5 -8.67 -8.35 1.57
C GLY A 5 -8.68 -9.70 2.31
N MET A 6 -8.85 -10.81 1.59
CA MET A 6 -8.87 -12.17 2.16
C MET A 6 -7.76 -13.03 1.54
N ASN A 7 -7.53 -12.88 0.25
CA ASN A 7 -6.49 -13.60 -0.48
C ASN A 7 -5.29 -12.69 -0.71
N GLU A 8 -4.12 -13.18 -0.32
CA GLU A 8 -2.88 -12.49 -0.59
C GLU A 8 -2.60 -12.45 -2.10
N ILE A 9 -2.10 -11.30 -2.55
CA ILE A 9 -1.63 -11.08 -3.90
C ILE A 9 -0.12 -10.86 -3.85
N ALA A 10 0.61 -11.62 -4.66
CA ALA A 10 2.01 -11.36 -4.95
C ALA A 10 2.09 -10.27 -6.03
N TYR A 11 2.41 -9.04 -5.64
CA TYR A 11 2.58 -7.92 -6.55
C TYR A 11 3.99 -7.90 -7.11
N ASP A 12 4.09 -7.76 -8.43
CA ASP A 12 5.36 -7.64 -9.15
C ASP A 12 5.61 -6.19 -9.56
N PHE A 13 6.68 -5.60 -9.03
CA PHE A 13 7.18 -4.27 -9.37
C PHE A 13 8.53 -4.30 -10.09
N GLY A 14 8.97 -5.46 -10.59
CA GLY A 14 10.22 -5.68 -11.33
C GLY A 14 11.14 -6.69 -10.65
N ASP A 15 12.43 -6.67 -11.00
CA ASP A 15 13.39 -7.73 -10.63
C ASP A 15 13.80 -7.77 -9.14
N ASP A 16 13.42 -6.75 -8.37
CA ASP A 16 13.74 -6.63 -6.95
C ASP A 16 12.73 -7.43 -6.11
N LYS A 17 13.06 -8.71 -5.89
CA LYS A 17 12.19 -9.66 -5.17
C LYS A 17 11.91 -9.21 -3.73
N ASP A 18 12.92 -8.72 -3.01
CA ASP A 18 12.75 -8.24 -1.63
C ASP A 18 11.80 -7.05 -1.55
N LEU A 19 11.90 -6.13 -2.51
CA LEU A 19 10.97 -5.01 -2.62
C LEU A 19 9.55 -5.48 -2.95
N ASN A 20 9.41 -6.43 -3.87
CA ASN A 20 8.11 -7.00 -4.25
C ASN A 20 7.44 -7.69 -3.06
N GLU A 21 8.17 -8.46 -2.27
CA GLU A 21 7.66 -9.10 -1.05
C GLU A 21 7.21 -8.05 -0.02
N LYS A 22 8.02 -7.03 0.24
CA LYS A 22 7.68 -5.94 1.17
C LYS A 22 6.45 -5.18 0.73
N LEU A 23 6.37 -4.81 -0.55
CA LEU A 23 5.22 -4.09 -1.09
C LEU A 23 3.98 -4.99 -1.07
N SER A 24 4.11 -6.27 -1.41
CA SER A 24 2.99 -7.21 -1.34
C SER A 24 2.45 -7.31 0.07
N PHE A 25 3.32 -7.46 1.07
CA PHE A 25 2.93 -7.45 2.48
C PHE A 25 2.15 -6.18 2.85
N ILE A 26 2.70 -4.99 2.58
CA ILE A 26 2.06 -3.71 2.93
C ILE A 26 0.67 -3.58 2.27
N LEU A 27 0.58 -3.93 0.99
CA LEU A 27 -0.66 -3.77 0.22
C LEU A 27 -1.71 -4.80 0.64
N ASN A 28 -1.34 -6.05 0.84
CA ASN A 28 -2.25 -7.10 1.32
C ASN A 28 -2.80 -6.75 2.70
N GLU A 29 -1.93 -6.35 3.64
CA GLU A 29 -2.34 -5.93 4.98
C GLU A 29 -3.28 -4.72 4.97
N ALA A 30 -2.97 -3.69 4.18
CA ALA A 30 -3.87 -2.55 4.04
C ALA A 30 -5.22 -2.96 3.44
N CYS A 31 -5.20 -3.79 2.40
CA CYS A 31 -6.41 -4.30 1.76
C CYS A 31 -7.24 -5.14 2.72
N HIS A 32 -6.62 -6.00 3.51
CA HIS A 32 -7.25 -6.78 4.56
C HIS A 32 -7.92 -5.85 5.57
N VAL A 33 -7.17 -4.95 6.20
CA VAL A 33 -7.70 -4.08 7.26
C VAL A 33 -8.86 -3.22 6.77
N PHE A 34 -8.74 -2.55 5.61
CA PHE A 34 -9.76 -1.59 5.16
C PHE A 34 -10.96 -2.22 4.45
N ARG A 35 -10.87 -3.49 4.01
CA ARG A 35 -12.01 -4.20 3.43
C ARG A 35 -12.69 -5.11 4.44
N HIS A 36 -11.92 -5.88 5.20
CA HIS A 36 -12.44 -6.81 6.18
C HIS A 36 -13.12 -6.10 7.35
N HIS A 37 -12.61 -4.92 7.73
CA HIS A 37 -13.22 -4.07 8.76
C HIS A 37 -13.94 -2.85 8.17
N ALA A 38 -14.49 -2.96 6.95
CA ALA A 38 -15.26 -1.88 6.33
C ALA A 38 -16.50 -1.46 7.15
N ASP A 39 -16.92 -2.30 8.11
CA ASP A 39 -17.90 -2.03 9.15
C ASP A 39 -17.49 -0.95 10.17
N GLY A 40 -16.26 -0.45 10.09
CA GLY A 40 -15.72 0.60 10.95
C GLY A 40 -14.89 0.10 12.13
N ASN A 41 -14.62 -1.20 12.22
CA ASN A 41 -13.86 -1.78 13.32
C ASN A 41 -12.32 -1.61 13.22
N TRP A 42 -11.81 -0.93 12.19
CA TRP A 42 -10.39 -0.62 12.08
C TRP A 42 -10.01 0.63 12.91
N LYS A 43 -8.82 0.60 13.51
CA LYS A 43 -8.29 1.69 14.33
C LYS A 43 -7.70 2.81 13.48
N GLN A 44 -7.90 4.07 13.90
CA GLN A 44 -7.37 5.25 13.21
C GLN A 44 -5.86 5.20 12.91
N ILE A 45 -5.09 4.48 13.73
CA ILE A 45 -3.63 4.29 13.55
C ILE A 45 -3.24 3.52 12.27
N TYR A 46 -4.14 2.72 11.68
CA TYR A 46 -3.78 1.84 10.58
C TYR A 46 -3.47 2.58 9.28
N LYS A 47 -4.22 3.64 8.95
CA LYS A 47 -3.95 4.40 7.72
C LYS A 47 -2.56 5.07 7.79
N PRO A 48 -2.20 5.81 8.85
CA PRO A 48 -0.85 6.31 9.04
C PRO A 48 0.20 5.21 9.07
N LYS A 49 -0.05 4.05 9.71
CA LYS A 49 0.90 2.93 9.77
C LYS A 49 1.30 2.48 8.37
N TYR A 50 0.35 2.07 7.54
CA TYR A 50 0.64 1.54 6.21
C TYR A 50 1.13 2.63 5.25
N ALA A 51 0.64 3.86 5.37
CA ALA A 51 1.14 4.98 4.59
C ALA A 51 2.61 5.31 4.89
N ASN A 52 3.03 5.27 6.16
CA ASN A 52 4.44 5.49 6.54
C ASN A 52 5.36 4.39 6.02
N MET A 53 4.95 3.13 6.14
CA MET A 53 5.71 1.99 5.59
C MET A 53 5.89 2.12 4.09
N LEU A 54 4.82 2.50 3.37
CA LEU A 54 4.88 2.72 1.93
C LEU A 54 5.71 3.95 1.56
N ALA A 55 5.61 5.03 2.34
CA ALA A 55 6.39 6.25 2.15
C ALA A 55 7.90 5.98 2.22
N GLU A 56 8.34 5.09 3.11
CA GLU A 56 9.74 4.67 3.18
C GLU A 56 10.21 4.02 1.86
N GLN A 57 9.39 3.16 1.27
CA GLN A 57 9.73 2.51 -0.01
C GLN A 57 9.68 3.53 -1.17
N ILE A 58 8.70 4.43 -1.18
CA ILE A 58 8.59 5.50 -2.18
C ILE A 58 9.80 6.45 -2.10
N SER A 59 10.24 6.84 -0.91
CA SER A 59 11.41 7.69 -0.72
C SER A 59 12.68 7.05 -1.30
N LYS A 60 12.83 5.72 -1.19
CA LYS A 60 13.96 4.98 -1.78
C LYS A 60 13.81 4.81 -3.30
N LYS A 61 12.59 4.69 -3.80
CA LYS A 61 12.30 4.43 -5.22
C LYS A 61 11.04 5.17 -5.69
N PRO A 62 11.12 6.47 -6.01
CA PRO A 62 9.95 7.27 -6.40
C PRO A 62 9.20 6.77 -7.64
N SER A 63 9.88 6.01 -8.50
CA SER A 63 9.26 5.37 -9.68
C SER A 63 8.16 4.35 -9.33
N LEU A 64 8.07 3.91 -8.07
CA LEU A 64 6.99 3.06 -7.57
C LEU A 64 5.62 3.75 -7.62
N ILE A 65 5.54 5.08 -7.46
CA ILE A 65 4.28 5.83 -7.42
C ILE A 65 3.42 5.51 -8.66
N LYS A 66 4.02 5.59 -9.85
CA LYS A 66 3.30 5.33 -11.11
C LYS A 66 2.80 3.89 -11.19
N LYS A 67 3.57 2.93 -10.67
CA LYS A 67 3.21 1.50 -10.67
C LYS A 67 2.07 1.24 -9.69
N LEU A 68 2.14 1.79 -8.47
CA LEU A 68 1.12 1.67 -7.43
C LEU A 68 -0.22 2.23 -7.88
N LEU A 69 -0.24 3.45 -8.45
CA LEU A 69 -1.47 4.07 -8.94
C LEU A 69 -2.09 3.33 -10.14
N LYS A 70 -1.27 2.62 -10.93
CA LYS A 70 -1.75 1.80 -12.06
C LYS A 70 -2.56 0.58 -11.62
N LEU A 71 -2.44 0.14 -10.36
CA LEU A 71 -3.19 -1.01 -9.84
C LEU A 71 -4.71 -0.76 -9.83
N LYS A 72 -5.13 0.52 -9.79
CA LYS A 72 -6.53 0.97 -9.77
C LYS A 72 -7.36 0.37 -8.63
N ASP A 73 -6.70 0.00 -7.54
CA ASP A 73 -7.34 -0.49 -6.33
C ASP A 73 -7.60 0.70 -5.38
N PRO A 74 -8.86 0.97 -4.95
CA PRO A 74 -9.17 2.17 -4.15
C PRO A 74 -8.40 2.25 -2.82
N VAL A 75 -8.18 1.10 -2.16
CA VAL A 75 -7.43 1.06 -0.90
C VAL A 75 -5.97 1.39 -1.17
N VAL A 76 -5.38 0.73 -2.18
CA VAL A 76 -4.00 0.98 -2.57
C VAL A 76 -3.79 2.43 -3.00
N SER A 77 -4.69 3.00 -3.81
CA SER A 77 -4.62 4.41 -4.22
C SER A 77 -4.69 5.34 -3.02
N ASN A 78 -5.61 5.12 -2.07
CA ASN A 78 -5.74 5.96 -0.87
C ASN A 78 -4.48 5.92 0.00
N ILE A 79 -3.91 4.73 0.22
CA ILE A 79 -2.65 4.59 0.96
C ILE A 79 -1.47 5.20 0.19
N THR A 80 -1.43 5.03 -1.13
CA THR A 80 -0.38 5.60 -2.00
C THR A 80 -0.39 7.13 -1.95
N HIS A 81 -1.57 7.76 -2.05
CA HIS A 81 -1.69 9.22 -1.93
C HIS A 81 -1.25 9.71 -0.55
N ALA A 82 -1.67 9.04 0.53
CA ALA A 82 -1.21 9.39 1.88
C ALA A 82 0.31 9.25 2.03
N ALA A 83 0.91 8.20 1.46
CA ALA A 83 2.35 7.99 1.47
C ALA A 83 3.11 9.08 0.70
N ILE A 84 2.58 9.51 -0.46
CA ILE A 84 3.16 10.63 -1.23
C ILE A 84 3.20 11.92 -0.40
N GLU A 85 2.10 12.24 0.29
CA GLU A 85 2.05 13.44 1.15
C GLU A 85 3.02 13.35 2.32
N ILE A 86 3.19 12.16 2.92
CA ILE A 86 4.22 11.94 3.94
C ILE A 86 5.63 12.15 3.37
N THR A 87 5.91 11.62 2.18
CA THR A 87 7.24 11.75 1.55
C THR A 87 7.59 13.20 1.20
N LYS A 88 6.62 14.04 0.82
CA LYS A 88 6.85 15.47 0.51
C LYS A 88 7.14 16.32 1.75
N ASN A 89 6.62 15.92 2.91
CA ASN A 89 6.72 16.65 4.18
C ASN A 89 7.87 16.15 5.07
N LYS A 90 8.76 15.31 4.54
CA LYS A 90 10.00 14.84 5.17
C LYS A 90 11.19 15.60 4.61
#